data_AF-A0A7J9ZJL7-F1
#
_entry.id   AF-A0A7J9ZJL7-F1
#
_cell.length_a   1.000
_cell.length_b   1.000
_cell.length_c   1.000
_cell.angle_alpha   90.00
_cell.angle_beta   90.00
_cell.angle_gamma   90.00
#
_symmetry.space_group_name_H-M   'P 1'
#
loop_
_entity.id
_entity.type
_entity.pdbx_description
1 polymer ?
#
loop_
_entity_poly.entity_id
_entity_poly.type
_entity_poly.pdbx_seq_one_letter_code
_entity_poly.pdbx_strand_id
1 'polypeptide(L)'
;MRRRYGIRWTPRRAPRWAAAGAGLLLVAGLVVSPAPTGVAATLGPGGVDVDAATIPQLQDAMDRGKLTSVALTRFYLDRIRDVDRRLLHAVLATNPDALGQARASDARRAKGSLRGPLDGIPVLLKDNINTGGGLPTTAGSLALAKATPEDAFIVGKLNSGGAVLIGKANLSEWANFRSTQSSSGWSAVGGQTGNPYALDHNPCGSSSGSGAGVAADLATVAIGTETDGSIVCPSGANGIVGVKPTLGRVSRTGIVPISAAQDTAGPMTRNVTDAAVSLAAVQGADPADPPTQGLDNPPDYTRFLDAGALRGARIGVWRAGNTGLSNETDAIVDRTVDTLRERGATVADPADLEGIEDVGGPEFDALLCEFKHDLNAYLAATPGDHPRTLAELIAFNEANAAREMPFFGQELFEAAQATSGDLSDPACADPRRTATSLARQAIDRTLAQHDLDAIIAPTGSPAWPTDVINGDHFVLGTSTPAAVSGYPSITVPAGTAFGLPVGVSLIGPKASEPELFALAYAFEQATHIRKPPRLARSAPANDGIRPWPPRGAATTFSGPDGSPATSGAPAGPAVPGTRQPYGTTR
;
A
#
# COMPACT_ATOMS: atom_id res chain seq x y z
N MET A 1 17.08 36.37 -54.08
CA MET A 1 18.53 36.43 -54.36
C MET A 1 19.02 37.86 -54.20
N ARG A 2 20.08 38.24 -53.51
CA ARG A 2 20.84 37.71 -52.36
C ARG A 2 21.35 38.99 -51.65
N ARG A 3 20.86 39.31 -50.44
CA ARG A 3 21.30 40.51 -49.70
C ARG A 3 21.86 40.11 -48.33
N ARG A 4 23.12 40.48 -48.10
CA ARG A 4 23.81 40.42 -46.82
C ARG A 4 23.34 41.58 -45.94
N TYR A 5 23.07 41.32 -44.66
CA TYR A 5 23.01 42.35 -43.63
C TYR A 5 23.73 41.83 -42.39
N GLY A 6 24.73 42.58 -41.94
CA GLY A 6 25.34 42.46 -40.62
C GLY A 6 24.98 43.70 -39.81
N ILE A 7 24.56 43.54 -38.56
CA ILE A 7 24.34 44.63 -37.62
C ILE A 7 24.77 44.18 -36.21
N ARG A 8 25.67 44.96 -35.60
CA ARG A 8 26.10 44.93 -34.19
C ARG A 8 24.97 45.39 -33.26
N TRP A 9 24.88 44.81 -32.05
CA TRP A 9 24.06 45.36 -30.96
C TRP A 9 24.90 45.70 -29.74
N THR A 10 24.79 46.95 -29.29
CA THR A 10 25.29 47.52 -28.02
C THR A 10 24.17 47.61 -26.98
N PRO A 11 24.48 47.61 -25.67
CA PRO A 11 23.47 47.57 -24.60
C PRO A 11 22.85 48.94 -24.34
N ARG A 12 21.53 49.00 -24.14
CA ARG A 12 20.77 50.22 -23.79
C ARG A 12 20.38 50.24 -22.31
N ARG A 13 20.59 51.42 -21.69
CA ARG A 13 20.19 51.82 -20.34
C ARG A 13 18.67 52.06 -20.25
N ALA A 14 18.13 51.86 -19.04
CA ALA A 14 16.74 52.11 -18.64
C ALA A 14 16.40 53.60 -18.51
N PRO A 15 15.11 54.00 -18.68
CA PRO A 15 14.61 55.30 -18.25
C PRO A 15 13.83 55.22 -16.92
N ARG A 16 13.99 56.24 -16.07
CA ARG A 16 13.13 56.59 -14.92
C ARG A 16 12.26 57.77 -15.34
N TRP A 17 10.96 57.78 -15.02
CA TRP A 17 10.02 58.92 -14.74
C TRP A 17 8.65 58.25 -14.46
N ALA A 18 7.73 58.65 -13.59
CA ALA A 18 7.61 59.66 -12.53
C ALA A 18 6.43 59.20 -11.63
N ALA A 19 6.41 59.65 -10.37
CA ALA A 19 5.34 59.37 -9.42
C ALA A 19 4.11 60.25 -9.67
N ALA A 20 2.91 59.67 -9.62
CA ALA A 20 1.64 60.36 -9.43
C ALA A 20 0.79 59.56 -8.45
N GLY A 21 0.48 60.17 -7.31
CA GLY A 21 -0.39 59.58 -6.29
C GLY A 21 -1.86 59.68 -6.70
N ALA A 22 -2.60 58.62 -6.43
CA ALA A 22 -4.05 58.63 -6.30
C ALA A 22 -4.40 57.66 -5.16
N GLY A 23 -5.03 58.19 -4.11
CA GLY A 23 -5.47 57.42 -2.97
C GLY A 23 -6.55 56.41 -3.36
N LEU A 24 -6.40 55.17 -2.89
CA LEU A 24 -7.48 54.20 -2.89
C LEU A 24 -7.92 53.96 -1.45
N LEU A 25 -9.19 54.24 -1.20
CA LEU A 25 -9.93 53.94 0.02
C LEU A 25 -9.81 52.45 0.38
N LEU A 26 -9.33 52.18 1.58
CA LEU A 26 -9.41 50.88 2.25
C LEU A 26 -10.88 50.59 2.59
N VAL A 27 -11.57 49.84 1.73
CA VAL A 27 -12.78 49.12 2.14
C VAL A 27 -12.30 47.84 2.81
N ALA A 28 -12.36 47.81 4.14
CA ALA A 28 -12.17 46.60 4.93
C ALA A 28 -13.34 45.63 4.63
N GLY A 29 -13.19 44.83 3.57
CA GLY A 29 -14.01 43.64 3.39
C GLY A 29 -13.61 42.63 4.45
N LEU A 30 -14.49 42.38 5.42
CA LEU A 30 -14.42 41.17 6.22
C LEU A 30 -14.49 39.98 5.25
N VAL A 31 -13.34 39.43 4.90
CA VAL A 31 -13.29 38.06 4.38
C VAL A 31 -13.55 37.19 5.58
N VAL A 32 -14.82 36.85 5.80
CA VAL A 32 -15.19 35.73 6.65
C VAL A 32 -14.66 34.51 5.92
N SER A 33 -13.45 34.07 6.26
CA SER A 33 -12.98 32.74 5.91
C SER A 33 -14.05 31.77 6.42
N PRO A 34 -14.68 30.96 5.55
CA PRO A 34 -15.55 29.92 6.06
C PRO A 34 -14.69 29.05 6.98
N ALA A 35 -15.16 28.86 8.21
CA ALA A 35 -14.58 27.87 9.10
C ALA A 35 -14.43 26.54 8.32
N PRO A 36 -13.36 25.76 8.55
CA PRO A 36 -13.24 24.46 7.92
C PRO A 36 -14.48 23.65 8.29
N THR A 37 -15.40 23.52 7.34
CA THR A 37 -16.52 22.60 7.46
C THR A 37 -15.90 21.24 7.65
N GLY A 38 -16.04 20.68 8.85
CA GLY A 38 -15.73 19.28 9.11
C GLY A 38 -16.37 18.44 8.01
N VAL A 39 -15.64 17.44 7.55
CA VAL A 39 -16.14 16.50 6.53
C VAL A 39 -17.46 15.94 7.06
N ALA A 40 -18.55 16.16 6.32
CA ALA A 40 -19.81 15.52 6.63
C ALA A 40 -19.60 14.00 6.55
N ALA A 41 -20.07 13.26 7.56
CA ALA A 41 -20.10 11.80 7.53
C ALA A 41 -20.58 11.31 6.15
N THR A 42 -19.96 10.26 5.61
CA THR A 42 -20.49 9.61 4.41
C THR A 42 -21.73 8.82 4.82
N LEU A 43 -22.84 9.53 5.08
CA LEU A 43 -24.10 8.92 5.49
C LEU A 43 -24.60 8.02 4.35
N GLY A 44 -24.49 6.73 4.59
CA GLY A 44 -25.04 5.68 3.76
C GLY A 44 -26.53 5.45 4.02
N PRO A 45 -27.10 4.44 3.35
CA PRO A 45 -28.50 4.07 3.49
C PRO A 45 -28.88 3.80 4.95
N GLY A 46 -30.09 4.21 5.34
CA GLY A 46 -30.57 4.05 6.71
C GLY A 46 -29.91 4.98 7.73
N GLY A 47 -29.13 5.97 7.29
CA GLY A 47 -28.43 6.93 8.16
C GLY A 47 -27.18 6.36 8.82
N VAL A 48 -26.66 5.22 8.33
CA VAL A 48 -25.42 4.61 8.80
C VAL A 48 -24.23 5.36 8.21
N ASP A 49 -23.28 5.80 9.04
CA ASP A 49 -22.00 6.31 8.57
C ASP A 49 -21.12 5.14 8.11
N VAL A 50 -21.01 4.92 6.80
CA VAL A 50 -20.32 3.74 6.25
C VAL A 50 -18.79 3.84 6.31
N ASP A 51 -18.25 5.05 6.49
CA ASP A 51 -16.80 5.24 6.70
C ASP A 51 -16.41 4.74 8.10
N ALA A 52 -17.20 5.10 9.12
CA ALA A 52 -16.95 4.76 10.51
C ALA A 52 -17.48 3.39 10.96
N ALA A 53 -18.53 2.87 10.31
CA ALA A 53 -19.16 1.63 10.73
C ALA A 53 -18.26 0.41 10.52
N THR A 54 -18.14 -0.42 11.56
CA THR A 54 -17.51 -1.75 11.48
C THR A 54 -18.46 -2.80 10.93
N ILE A 55 -17.94 -3.93 10.45
CA ILE A 55 -18.72 -5.08 9.99
C ILE A 55 -19.74 -5.54 11.06
N PRO A 56 -19.38 -5.70 12.35
CA PRO A 56 -20.37 -5.99 13.39
C PRO A 56 -21.50 -4.95 13.49
N GLN A 57 -21.19 -3.65 13.34
CA GLN A 57 -22.20 -2.59 13.36
C GLN A 57 -23.09 -2.60 12.11
N LEU A 58 -22.52 -2.92 10.94
CA LEU A 58 -23.29 -3.11 9.70
C LEU A 58 -24.21 -4.32 9.79
N GLN A 59 -23.74 -5.43 10.38
CA GLN A 59 -24.55 -6.61 10.66
C GLN A 59 -25.72 -6.28 11.61
N ASP A 60 -25.46 -5.61 12.74
CA ASP A 60 -26.50 -5.17 13.68
C ASP A 60 -27.53 -4.22 13.01
N ALA A 61 -27.06 -3.29 12.18
CA ALA A 61 -27.95 -2.41 11.42
C ALA A 61 -28.86 -3.20 10.44
N MET A 62 -28.33 -4.26 9.81
CA MET A 62 -29.12 -5.14 8.95
C MET A 62 -30.09 -6.02 9.74
N ASP A 63 -29.68 -6.54 10.90
CA ASP A 63 -30.53 -7.35 11.78
C ASP A 63 -31.71 -6.55 12.35
N ARG A 64 -31.49 -5.26 12.65
CA ARG A 64 -32.54 -4.34 13.11
C ARG A 64 -33.41 -3.77 11.98
N GLY A 65 -33.17 -4.18 10.74
CA GLY A 65 -33.89 -3.69 9.57
C GLY A 65 -33.66 -2.20 9.25
N LYS A 66 -32.62 -1.58 9.82
CA LYS A 66 -32.22 -0.20 9.47
C LYS A 66 -31.48 -0.14 8.13
N LEU A 67 -30.83 -1.23 7.77
CA LEU A 67 -30.05 -1.41 6.56
C LEU A 67 -30.42 -2.74 5.90
N THR A 68 -30.18 -2.88 4.60
CA THR A 68 -30.19 -4.19 3.92
C THR A 68 -28.91 -4.35 3.12
N SER A 69 -28.54 -5.59 2.81
CA SER A 69 -27.37 -5.87 1.97
C SER A 69 -27.54 -5.25 0.58
N VAL A 70 -28.76 -5.30 0.02
CA VAL A 70 -29.06 -4.64 -1.27
C VAL A 70 -28.86 -3.13 -1.19
N ALA A 71 -29.31 -2.48 -0.12
CA ALA A 71 -29.13 -1.03 0.04
C ALA A 71 -27.65 -0.67 0.18
N LEU A 72 -26.90 -1.40 1.02
CA LEU A 72 -25.46 -1.20 1.20
C LEU A 72 -24.69 -1.41 -0.11
N THR A 73 -24.98 -2.50 -0.83
CA THR A 73 -24.32 -2.81 -2.11
C THR A 73 -24.65 -1.75 -3.17
N ARG A 74 -25.90 -1.31 -3.25
CA ARG A 74 -26.30 -0.26 -4.19
C ARG A 74 -25.59 1.06 -3.90
N PHE A 75 -25.48 1.44 -2.63
CA PHE A 75 -24.74 2.62 -2.22
C PHE A 75 -23.30 2.60 -2.75
N TYR A 76 -22.57 1.49 -2.56
CA TYR A 76 -21.20 1.39 -3.03
C TYR A 76 -21.11 1.35 -4.57
N LEU A 77 -22.01 0.65 -5.26
CA LEU A 77 -22.04 0.64 -6.73
C LEU A 77 -22.31 2.04 -7.32
N ASP A 78 -23.23 2.81 -6.71
CA ASP A 78 -23.50 4.19 -7.09
C ASP A 78 -22.26 5.07 -6.86
N ARG A 79 -21.57 4.88 -5.73
CA ARG A 79 -20.34 5.63 -5.43
C ARG A 79 -19.18 5.27 -6.36
N ILE A 80 -19.02 4.00 -6.72
CA ILE A 80 -18.05 3.56 -7.74
C ILE A 80 -18.34 4.26 -9.08
N ARG A 81 -19.61 4.32 -9.50
CA ARG A 81 -20.01 5.01 -10.73
C ARG A 81 -19.65 6.50 -10.69
N ASP A 82 -19.94 7.16 -9.57
CA ASP A 82 -19.91 8.63 -9.48
C ASP A 82 -18.53 9.20 -9.12
N VAL A 83 -17.75 8.48 -8.32
CA VAL A 83 -16.43 8.90 -7.82
C VAL A 83 -15.31 8.23 -8.61
N ASP A 84 -15.32 6.90 -8.69
CA ASP A 84 -14.14 6.14 -9.10
C ASP A 84 -13.74 6.38 -10.55
N ARG A 85 -14.68 6.16 -11.47
CA ARG A 85 -14.44 6.21 -12.93
C ARG A 85 -13.95 7.57 -13.45
N ARG A 86 -14.09 8.63 -12.66
CA ARG A 86 -13.75 10.01 -13.03
C ARG A 86 -12.51 10.53 -12.33
N LEU A 87 -12.20 10.00 -11.15
CA LEU A 87 -11.23 10.60 -10.23
C LEU A 87 -10.15 9.63 -9.79
N LEU A 88 -10.52 8.41 -9.39
CA LEU A 88 -9.63 7.50 -8.66
C LEU A 88 -9.12 6.33 -9.48
N HIS A 89 -9.91 5.76 -10.39
CA HIS A 89 -9.55 4.56 -11.15
C HIS A 89 -9.12 3.36 -10.27
N ALA A 90 -9.69 3.26 -9.06
CA ALA A 90 -9.39 2.20 -8.10
C ALA A 90 -10.18 0.91 -8.39
N VAL A 91 -11.33 0.96 -9.08
CA VAL A 91 -12.13 -0.22 -9.44
C VAL A 91 -12.02 -0.50 -10.93
N LEU A 92 -11.34 -1.61 -11.25
CA LEU A 92 -11.11 -2.07 -12.61
C LEU A 92 -12.39 -2.63 -13.25
N ALA A 93 -13.16 -3.43 -12.50
CA ALA A 93 -14.43 -3.99 -12.96
C ALA A 93 -15.43 -4.13 -11.82
N THR A 94 -16.71 -3.82 -12.07
CA THR A 94 -17.80 -4.10 -11.13
C THR A 94 -18.44 -5.45 -11.41
N ASN A 95 -18.83 -6.18 -10.37
CA ASN A 95 -19.52 -7.46 -10.54
C ASN A 95 -20.98 -7.25 -10.97
N PRO A 96 -21.40 -7.74 -12.16
CA PRO A 96 -22.79 -7.64 -12.59
C PRO A 96 -23.78 -8.37 -11.66
N ASP A 97 -23.33 -9.38 -10.91
CA ASP A 97 -24.16 -10.14 -9.97
C ASP A 97 -24.12 -9.62 -8.52
N ALA A 98 -23.40 -8.52 -8.23
CA ALA A 98 -23.30 -8.00 -6.85
C ALA A 98 -24.67 -7.80 -6.17
N LEU A 99 -25.64 -7.22 -6.90
CA LEU A 99 -27.00 -7.04 -6.37
C LEU A 99 -27.79 -8.36 -6.25
N GLY A 100 -27.45 -9.37 -7.05
CA GLY A 100 -28.00 -10.72 -6.93
C GLY A 100 -27.53 -11.40 -5.64
N GLN A 101 -26.22 -11.36 -5.39
CA GLN A 101 -25.61 -11.85 -4.14
C GLN A 101 -26.17 -11.13 -2.91
N ALA A 102 -26.35 -9.81 -2.98
CA ALA A 102 -26.94 -9.02 -1.91
C ALA A 102 -28.41 -9.41 -1.62
N ARG A 103 -29.23 -9.60 -2.67
CA ARG A 103 -30.62 -10.11 -2.51
C ARG A 103 -30.65 -11.49 -1.87
N ALA A 104 -29.70 -12.35 -2.22
CA ALA A 104 -29.59 -13.69 -1.63
C ALA A 104 -29.21 -13.62 -0.14
N SER A 105 -28.38 -12.65 0.27
CA SER A 105 -28.09 -12.37 1.68
C SER A 105 -29.34 -11.92 2.44
N ASP A 106 -30.06 -10.91 1.93
CA ASP A 106 -31.29 -10.42 2.57
C ASP A 106 -32.34 -11.55 2.72
N ALA A 107 -32.45 -12.42 1.72
CA ALA A 107 -33.34 -13.59 1.77
C ALA A 107 -32.90 -14.65 2.80
N ARG A 108 -31.59 -14.85 3.00
CA ARG A 108 -31.06 -15.72 4.07
C ARG A 108 -31.31 -15.11 5.45
N ARG A 109 -31.10 -13.80 5.59
CA ARG A 109 -31.33 -13.07 6.85
C ARG A 109 -32.79 -13.18 7.30
N ALA A 110 -33.74 -12.97 6.39
CA ALA A 110 -35.18 -13.11 6.68
C ALA A 110 -35.59 -14.52 7.15
N LYS A 111 -34.78 -15.55 6.84
CA LYS A 111 -35.00 -16.94 7.26
C LYS A 111 -34.16 -17.34 8.48
N GLY A 112 -33.37 -16.44 9.05
CA GLY A 112 -32.45 -16.75 10.14
C GLY A 112 -31.31 -17.70 9.76
N SER A 113 -30.90 -17.71 8.47
CA SER A 113 -29.94 -18.68 7.92
C SER A 113 -28.66 -18.00 7.39
N LEU A 114 -28.11 -17.04 8.16
CA LEU A 114 -26.87 -16.35 7.79
C LEU A 114 -25.69 -17.32 7.70
N ARG A 115 -24.75 -17.02 6.79
CA ARG A 115 -23.57 -17.85 6.50
C ARG A 115 -22.31 -17.46 7.30
N GLY A 116 -22.31 -16.30 7.94
CA GLY A 116 -21.21 -15.83 8.77
C GLY A 116 -21.14 -14.30 8.88
N PRO A 117 -20.08 -13.75 9.51
CA PRO A 117 -19.94 -12.32 9.74
C PRO A 117 -19.87 -11.46 8.47
N LEU A 118 -19.46 -12.05 7.34
CA LEU A 118 -19.42 -11.36 6.04
C LEU A 118 -20.71 -11.54 5.20
N ASP A 119 -21.73 -12.24 5.69
CA ASP A 119 -22.95 -12.45 4.90
C ASP A 119 -23.61 -11.10 4.58
N GLY A 120 -23.65 -10.76 3.29
CA GLY A 120 -24.20 -9.51 2.78
C GLY A 120 -23.25 -8.31 2.76
N ILE A 121 -21.98 -8.48 3.16
CA ILE A 121 -20.98 -7.41 3.19
C ILE A 121 -20.29 -7.28 1.82
N PRO A 122 -20.23 -6.07 1.23
CA PRO A 122 -19.50 -5.82 -0.01
C PRO A 122 -17.98 -5.87 0.14
N VAL A 123 -17.33 -6.78 -0.61
CA VAL A 123 -15.89 -7.04 -0.63
C VAL A 123 -15.33 -6.78 -2.02
N LEU A 124 -14.27 -5.96 -2.09
CA LEU A 124 -13.51 -5.70 -3.31
C LEU A 124 -12.27 -6.62 -3.38
N LEU A 125 -11.96 -7.18 -4.53
CA LEU A 125 -10.83 -8.10 -4.69
C LEU A 125 -9.78 -7.50 -5.60
N LYS A 126 -8.49 -7.52 -5.23
CA LYS A 126 -7.43 -7.16 -6.18
C LYS A 126 -7.55 -8.00 -7.46
N ASP A 127 -7.32 -7.38 -8.62
CA ASP A 127 -7.52 -8.04 -9.92
C ASP A 127 -6.50 -9.15 -10.27
N ASN A 128 -5.60 -9.50 -9.35
CA ASN A 128 -4.80 -10.72 -9.45
C ASN A 128 -5.40 -11.93 -8.71
N ILE A 129 -6.59 -11.79 -8.12
CA ILE A 129 -7.30 -12.88 -7.43
C ILE A 129 -8.38 -13.43 -8.37
N ASN A 130 -8.34 -14.74 -8.63
CA ASN A 130 -9.23 -15.37 -9.59
C ASN A 130 -10.68 -15.35 -9.14
N THR A 131 -11.56 -15.05 -10.08
CA THR A 131 -13.01 -15.12 -9.95
C THR A 131 -13.56 -15.85 -11.16
N GLY A 132 -14.26 -16.96 -10.93
CA GLY A 132 -15.06 -17.65 -11.93
C GLY A 132 -16.34 -16.87 -12.26
N GLY A 133 -17.02 -17.27 -13.34
CA GLY A 133 -18.40 -16.82 -13.60
C GLY A 133 -18.58 -15.38 -14.13
N GLY A 134 -17.53 -14.76 -14.67
CA GLY A 134 -17.66 -13.55 -15.52
C GLY A 134 -17.06 -12.25 -14.98
N LEU A 135 -16.50 -12.25 -13.77
CA LEU A 135 -15.59 -11.19 -13.33
C LEU A 135 -14.17 -11.48 -13.87
N PRO A 136 -13.53 -10.54 -14.59
CA PRO A 136 -12.22 -10.78 -15.18
C PRO A 136 -11.14 -10.89 -14.09
N THR A 137 -10.03 -11.56 -14.41
CA THR A 137 -8.81 -11.58 -13.59
C THR A 137 -7.65 -11.34 -14.52
N THR A 138 -7.17 -10.10 -14.56
CA THR A 138 -6.26 -9.65 -15.61
C THR A 138 -4.85 -9.35 -15.13
N ALA A 139 -4.65 -9.28 -13.80
CA ALA A 139 -3.44 -8.69 -13.21
C ALA A 139 -3.13 -7.28 -13.78
N GLY A 140 -4.15 -6.57 -14.27
CA GLY A 140 -4.04 -5.27 -14.92
C GLY A 140 -3.67 -5.30 -16.41
N SER A 141 -3.36 -6.46 -17.00
CA SER A 141 -2.87 -6.60 -18.38
C SER A 141 -3.96 -7.07 -19.35
N LEU A 142 -3.93 -6.54 -20.57
CA LEU A 142 -4.82 -6.95 -21.66
C LEU A 142 -4.57 -8.39 -22.10
N ALA A 143 -3.38 -8.95 -21.81
CA ALA A 143 -3.00 -10.33 -22.13
C ALA A 143 -3.94 -11.37 -21.50
N LEU A 144 -4.48 -11.06 -20.33
CA LEU A 144 -5.37 -11.95 -19.56
C LEU A 144 -6.85 -11.59 -19.71
N ALA A 145 -7.21 -10.64 -20.58
CA ALA A 145 -8.60 -10.18 -20.73
C ALA A 145 -9.60 -11.28 -21.17
N LYS A 146 -9.09 -12.38 -21.75
CA LYS A 146 -9.89 -13.55 -22.15
C LYS A 146 -9.50 -14.83 -21.39
N ALA A 147 -8.78 -14.70 -20.29
CA ALA A 147 -8.59 -15.81 -19.36
C ALA A 147 -9.93 -16.13 -18.66
N THR A 148 -10.17 -17.41 -18.42
CA THR A 148 -11.38 -17.92 -17.76
C THR A 148 -11.01 -18.82 -16.58
N PRO A 149 -10.35 -18.27 -15.54
CA PRO A 149 -9.97 -19.06 -14.39
C PRO A 149 -11.19 -19.50 -13.56
N GLU A 150 -11.00 -20.51 -12.73
CA GLU A 150 -11.93 -20.86 -11.64
C GLU A 150 -11.75 -19.91 -10.46
N ASP A 151 -12.69 -19.94 -9.50
CA ASP A 151 -12.57 -19.15 -8.26
C ASP A 151 -11.27 -19.49 -7.52
N ALA A 152 -10.56 -18.46 -7.03
CA ALA A 152 -9.50 -18.66 -6.06
C ALA A 152 -10.06 -19.32 -4.78
N PHE A 153 -9.22 -20.02 -4.02
CA PHE A 153 -9.65 -20.66 -2.76
C PHE A 153 -10.32 -19.65 -1.81
N ILE A 154 -9.70 -18.47 -1.66
CA ILE A 154 -10.24 -17.39 -0.83
C ILE A 154 -11.57 -16.83 -1.36
N VAL A 155 -11.80 -16.86 -2.66
CA VAL A 155 -13.08 -16.45 -3.27
C VAL A 155 -14.16 -17.49 -2.99
N GLY A 156 -13.82 -18.78 -3.06
CA GLY A 156 -14.70 -19.86 -2.60
C GLY A 156 -15.12 -19.69 -1.15
N LYS A 157 -14.19 -19.33 -0.26
CA LYS A 157 -14.50 -19.02 1.14
C LYS A 157 -15.44 -17.82 1.27
N LEU A 158 -15.15 -16.70 0.61
CA LEU A 158 -16.01 -15.49 0.64
C LEU A 158 -17.43 -15.79 0.13
N ASN A 159 -17.56 -16.51 -0.99
CA ASN A 159 -18.84 -16.94 -1.55
C ASN A 159 -19.61 -17.85 -0.57
N SER A 160 -18.92 -18.80 0.06
CA SER A 160 -19.50 -19.69 1.06
C SER A 160 -19.92 -18.96 2.35
N GLY A 161 -19.20 -17.89 2.72
CA GLY A 161 -19.53 -17.00 3.83
C GLY A 161 -20.63 -15.98 3.51
N GLY A 162 -21.12 -15.95 2.27
CA GLY A 162 -22.20 -15.07 1.83
C GLY A 162 -21.78 -13.63 1.56
N ALA A 163 -20.48 -13.35 1.43
CA ALA A 163 -19.98 -12.03 1.05
C ALA A 163 -20.52 -11.62 -0.33
N VAL A 164 -20.65 -10.31 -0.55
CA VAL A 164 -21.01 -9.74 -1.83
C VAL A 164 -19.73 -9.31 -2.52
N LEU A 165 -19.28 -10.04 -3.54
CA LEU A 165 -18.13 -9.63 -4.33
C LEU A 165 -18.54 -8.45 -5.21
N ILE A 166 -18.12 -7.24 -4.85
CA ILE A 166 -18.60 -6.03 -5.53
C ILE A 166 -17.85 -5.75 -6.84
N GLY A 167 -16.62 -6.23 -6.97
CA GLY A 167 -15.79 -6.00 -8.15
C GLY A 167 -14.32 -6.38 -7.97
N LYS A 168 -13.52 -5.96 -8.96
CA LYS A 168 -12.06 -6.09 -8.97
C LYS A 168 -11.41 -4.72 -8.80
N ALA A 169 -10.50 -4.61 -7.84
CA ALA A 169 -9.65 -3.44 -7.63
C ALA A 169 -8.51 -3.43 -8.66
N ASN A 170 -8.21 -2.23 -9.18
CA ASN A 170 -7.03 -1.99 -9.99
C ASN A 170 -5.76 -2.24 -9.16
N LEU A 171 -4.64 -2.49 -9.84
CA LEU A 171 -3.34 -2.75 -9.26
C LEU A 171 -2.24 -2.12 -10.10
N SER A 172 -1.03 -2.08 -9.53
CA SER A 172 0.17 -1.95 -10.37
C SER A 172 0.28 -3.22 -11.21
N GLU A 173 0.38 -3.10 -12.52
CA GLU A 173 0.30 -4.23 -13.44
C GLU A 173 1.29 -5.35 -13.07
N TRP A 174 0.83 -6.60 -13.13
CA TRP A 174 1.59 -7.78 -12.72
C TRP A 174 2.16 -7.67 -11.31
N ALA A 175 1.36 -7.10 -10.41
CA ALA A 175 1.72 -6.83 -9.02
C ALA A 175 3.03 -6.02 -8.87
N ASN A 176 3.28 -5.11 -9.83
CA ASN A 176 4.47 -4.27 -9.95
C ASN A 176 5.75 -4.98 -10.42
N PHE A 177 5.69 -6.26 -10.83
CA PHE A 177 6.86 -7.03 -11.25
C PHE A 177 7.05 -7.09 -12.77
N ARG A 178 6.81 -5.97 -13.47
CA ARG A 178 6.96 -5.87 -14.93
C ARG A 178 8.19 -5.07 -15.36
N SER A 179 8.37 -3.88 -14.80
CA SER A 179 9.38 -2.90 -15.25
C SER A 179 10.13 -2.31 -14.06
N THR A 180 11.37 -1.90 -14.31
CA THR A 180 12.18 -1.14 -13.34
C THR A 180 11.78 0.34 -13.24
N GLN A 181 10.90 0.81 -14.12
CA GLN A 181 10.43 2.21 -14.20
C GLN A 181 8.92 2.31 -14.00
N SER A 182 8.30 1.33 -13.34
CA SER A 182 6.86 1.32 -13.12
C SER A 182 6.39 2.48 -12.24
N SER A 183 5.16 2.93 -12.50
CA SER A 183 4.42 3.83 -11.62
C SER A 183 3.35 3.03 -10.88
N SER A 184 3.42 3.05 -9.55
CA SER A 184 2.46 2.34 -8.70
C SER A 184 1.02 2.77 -8.99
N GLY A 185 0.14 1.77 -9.10
CA GLY A 185 -1.28 1.93 -9.38
C GLY A 185 -1.64 2.06 -10.85
N TRP A 186 -0.66 2.02 -11.76
CA TRP A 186 -0.90 1.97 -13.19
C TRP A 186 -1.08 0.53 -13.71
N SER A 187 -2.06 0.34 -14.59
CA SER A 187 -2.18 -0.85 -15.44
C SER A 187 -2.80 -0.53 -16.81
N ALA A 188 -2.55 -1.37 -17.82
CA ALA A 188 -3.11 -1.18 -19.16
C ALA A 188 -4.65 -1.29 -19.17
N VAL A 189 -5.24 -2.10 -18.29
CA VAL A 189 -6.69 -2.29 -18.19
C VAL A 189 -7.35 -1.19 -17.34
N GLY A 190 -6.79 -0.88 -16.18
CA GLY A 190 -7.40 0.02 -15.19
C GLY A 190 -6.97 1.48 -15.31
N GLY A 191 -5.87 1.77 -16.00
CA GLY A 191 -5.23 3.09 -16.01
C GLY A 191 -4.52 3.38 -14.69
N GLN A 192 -4.27 4.66 -14.41
CA GLN A 192 -3.57 5.11 -13.20
C GLN A 192 -4.55 5.33 -12.04
N THR A 193 -4.40 4.54 -10.98
CA THR A 193 -5.09 4.76 -9.70
C THR A 193 -4.54 6.02 -9.01
N GLY A 194 -5.40 6.90 -8.51
CA GLY A 194 -5.01 8.07 -7.70
C GLY A 194 -5.16 7.84 -6.20
N ASN A 195 -4.38 8.56 -5.39
CA ASN A 195 -4.56 8.60 -3.94
C ASN A 195 -5.78 9.47 -3.57
N PRO A 196 -6.75 8.99 -2.76
CA PRO A 196 -7.96 9.77 -2.48
C PRO A 196 -7.73 10.98 -1.57
N TYR A 197 -6.56 11.09 -0.90
CA TYR A 197 -6.19 12.29 -0.16
C TYR A 197 -5.62 13.40 -1.05
N ALA A 198 -5.03 13.02 -2.20
CA ALA A 198 -4.52 13.92 -3.23
C ALA A 198 -4.46 13.17 -4.57
N LEU A 199 -5.35 13.51 -5.52
CA LEU A 199 -5.56 12.73 -6.74
C LEU A 199 -4.34 12.69 -7.69
N ASP A 200 -3.44 13.66 -7.59
CA ASP A 200 -2.16 13.69 -8.32
C ASP A 200 -1.00 12.99 -7.58
N HIS A 201 -1.26 12.39 -6.42
CA HIS A 201 -0.30 11.60 -5.65
C HIS A 201 -0.55 10.10 -5.82
N ASN A 202 0.53 9.35 -5.61
CA ASN A 202 0.59 7.93 -5.82
C ASN A 202 -0.10 7.17 -4.67
N PRO A 203 -0.94 6.17 -4.96
CA PRO A 203 -1.58 5.35 -3.93
C PRO A 203 -0.65 4.28 -3.32
N CYS A 204 0.64 4.27 -3.66
CA CYS A 204 1.54 3.13 -3.57
C CYS A 204 0.96 1.90 -4.29
N GLY A 205 1.58 0.73 -4.12
CA GLY A 205 1.22 -0.47 -4.83
C GLY A 205 1.84 -1.72 -4.21
N SER A 206 1.52 -2.91 -4.73
CA SER A 206 0.70 -3.11 -5.92
C SER A 206 -0.80 -3.20 -5.67
N SER A 207 -1.29 -3.37 -4.44
CA SER A 207 -2.74 -3.40 -4.12
C SER A 207 -3.39 -2.00 -4.10
N SER A 208 -3.04 -1.17 -5.09
CA SER A 208 -3.35 0.26 -5.17
C SER A 208 -4.85 0.53 -5.12
N GLY A 209 -5.64 -0.14 -5.96
CA GLY A 209 -7.09 0.04 -6.02
C GLY A 209 -7.80 -0.50 -4.78
N SER A 210 -7.27 -1.55 -4.13
CA SER A 210 -7.80 -2.04 -2.85
C SER A 210 -7.61 -1.00 -1.76
N GLY A 211 -6.41 -0.40 -1.67
CA GLY A 211 -6.10 0.68 -0.72
C GLY A 211 -6.93 1.94 -0.95
N ALA A 212 -6.85 2.51 -2.15
CA ALA A 212 -7.56 3.72 -2.52
C ALA A 212 -9.09 3.53 -2.47
N GLY A 213 -9.59 2.38 -2.91
CA GLY A 213 -11.02 2.08 -2.94
C GLY A 213 -11.64 1.95 -1.55
N VAL A 214 -10.98 1.27 -0.62
CA VAL A 214 -11.46 1.18 0.78
C VAL A 214 -11.38 2.54 1.48
N ALA A 215 -10.29 3.30 1.23
CA ALA A 215 -10.13 4.63 1.80
C ALA A 215 -11.22 5.60 1.35
N ALA A 216 -11.67 5.48 0.09
CA ALA A 216 -12.69 6.33 -0.52
C ALA A 216 -14.13 5.79 -0.41
N ASP A 217 -14.40 4.84 0.48
CA ASP A 217 -15.72 4.20 0.67
C ASP A 217 -16.30 3.58 -0.61
N LEU A 218 -15.50 2.89 -1.43
CA LEU A 218 -15.98 2.16 -2.62
C LEU A 218 -16.36 0.70 -2.33
N ALA A 219 -15.99 0.20 -1.16
CA ALA A 219 -16.40 -1.08 -0.61
C ALA A 219 -16.31 -1.03 0.92
N THR A 220 -16.84 -2.05 1.61
CA THR A 220 -16.66 -2.16 3.07
C THR A 220 -15.22 -2.55 3.39
N VAL A 221 -14.74 -3.59 2.73
CA VAL A 221 -13.38 -4.11 2.86
C VAL A 221 -12.84 -4.52 1.49
N ALA A 222 -11.52 -4.66 1.38
CA ALA A 222 -10.89 -5.27 0.22
C ALA A 222 -9.92 -6.38 0.64
N ILE A 223 -9.63 -7.28 -0.30
CA ILE A 223 -8.53 -8.24 -0.20
C ILE A 223 -7.44 -7.82 -1.20
N GLY A 224 -6.25 -7.56 -0.66
CA GLY A 224 -5.03 -7.31 -1.42
C GLY A 224 -4.11 -8.54 -1.44
N THR A 225 -2.97 -8.40 -2.12
CA THR A 225 -1.90 -9.41 -2.12
C THR A 225 -0.55 -8.74 -1.93
N GLU A 226 0.34 -9.39 -1.20
CA GLU A 226 1.68 -8.90 -0.91
C GLU A 226 2.74 -9.96 -1.18
N THR A 227 3.79 -9.53 -1.90
CA THR A 227 5.08 -10.22 -2.04
C THR A 227 6.11 -9.49 -1.17
N ASP A 228 6.27 -8.18 -1.39
CA ASP A 228 6.90 -7.23 -0.46
C ASP A 228 6.17 -5.88 -0.54
N GLY A 229 5.65 -5.39 0.59
CA GLY A 229 5.00 -4.09 0.74
C GLY A 229 3.64 -3.89 0.08
N SER A 230 3.24 -4.79 -0.82
CA SER A 230 2.08 -4.62 -1.70
C SER A 230 0.70 -4.62 -1.04
N ILE A 231 0.58 -4.87 0.26
CA ILE A 231 -0.60 -4.62 1.13
C ILE A 231 -0.29 -3.44 2.06
N VAL A 232 0.81 -3.49 2.81
CA VAL A 232 1.06 -2.50 3.87
C VAL A 232 1.40 -1.11 3.33
N CYS A 233 2.15 -1.00 2.23
CA CYS A 233 2.47 0.29 1.63
C CYS A 233 1.22 1.01 1.11
N PRO A 234 0.37 0.42 0.25
CA PRO A 234 -0.86 1.08 -0.16
C PRO A 234 -1.84 1.29 1.01
N SER A 235 -1.86 0.44 2.04
CA SER A 235 -2.67 0.73 3.23
C SER A 235 -2.17 1.98 3.98
N GLY A 236 -0.85 2.09 4.21
CA GLY A 236 -0.24 3.25 4.86
C GLY A 236 -0.41 4.55 4.07
N ALA A 237 -0.18 4.52 2.75
CA ALA A 237 -0.31 5.68 1.87
C ALA A 237 -1.76 6.18 1.72
N ASN A 238 -2.75 5.28 1.88
CA ASN A 238 -4.18 5.60 1.79
C ASN A 238 -4.86 5.67 3.16
N GLY A 239 -4.11 5.70 4.27
CA GLY A 239 -4.68 5.91 5.60
C GLY A 239 -5.68 4.86 6.05
N ILE A 240 -5.42 3.60 5.73
CA ILE A 240 -6.24 2.45 6.13
C ILE A 240 -5.38 1.38 6.81
N VAL A 241 -6.01 0.37 7.40
CA VAL A 241 -5.36 -0.80 7.96
C VAL A 241 -5.02 -1.79 6.84
N GLY A 242 -3.87 -2.44 6.92
CA GLY A 242 -3.45 -3.51 6.01
C GLY A 242 -2.78 -4.63 6.77
N VAL A 243 -3.19 -5.87 6.51
CA VAL A 243 -2.65 -7.05 7.19
C VAL A 243 -1.97 -7.96 6.17
N LYS A 244 -0.65 -8.08 6.28
CA LYS A 244 0.11 -9.14 5.61
C LYS A 244 0.26 -10.29 6.61
N PRO A 245 -0.46 -11.40 6.46
CA PRO A 245 -0.38 -12.48 7.45
C PRO A 245 0.92 -13.28 7.32
N THR A 246 1.10 -14.23 8.24
CA THR A 246 2.13 -15.27 8.14
C THR A 246 1.94 -16.07 6.86
N LEU A 247 3.02 -16.43 6.17
CA LEU A 247 2.93 -17.30 5.00
C LEU A 247 2.31 -18.65 5.36
N GLY A 248 1.34 -19.07 4.55
CA GLY A 248 0.51 -20.24 4.81
C GLY A 248 -0.79 -19.93 5.55
N ARG A 249 -0.98 -18.73 6.12
CA ARG A 249 -2.25 -18.39 6.79
C ARG A 249 -3.42 -18.40 5.80
N VAL A 250 -3.18 -17.84 4.62
CA VAL A 250 -4.16 -17.66 3.56
C VAL A 250 -3.63 -18.36 2.31
N SER A 251 -4.44 -19.23 1.72
CA SER A 251 -4.09 -19.94 0.49
C SER A 251 -3.83 -18.98 -0.67
N ARG A 252 -2.82 -19.28 -1.49
CA ARG A 252 -2.51 -18.58 -2.75
C ARG A 252 -3.12 -19.24 -3.98
N THR A 253 -3.86 -20.35 -3.83
CA THR A 253 -4.49 -21.04 -4.97
C THR A 253 -5.44 -20.12 -5.72
N GLY A 254 -5.20 -19.98 -7.03
CA GLY A 254 -5.98 -19.10 -7.92
C GLY A 254 -5.63 -17.63 -7.75
N ILE A 255 -4.39 -17.30 -7.38
CA ILE A 255 -3.87 -15.92 -7.41
C ILE A 255 -2.75 -15.88 -8.46
N VAL A 256 -2.75 -14.87 -9.34
CA VAL A 256 -1.64 -14.64 -10.28
C VAL A 256 -0.40 -14.30 -9.45
N PRO A 257 0.66 -15.14 -9.49
CA PRO A 257 1.74 -15.08 -8.52
C PRO A 257 2.83 -14.08 -8.91
N ILE A 258 3.64 -13.70 -7.92
CA ILE A 258 5.05 -13.35 -8.12
C ILE A 258 5.94 -14.48 -7.59
N SER A 259 5.79 -14.84 -6.32
CA SER A 259 6.64 -15.85 -5.68
C SER A 259 5.85 -16.64 -4.63
N ALA A 260 5.73 -17.95 -4.84
CA ALA A 260 5.18 -18.86 -3.84
C ALA A 260 6.01 -18.91 -2.54
N ALA A 261 7.20 -18.31 -2.49
CA ALA A 261 8.01 -18.20 -1.27
C ALA A 261 7.68 -16.96 -0.42
N GLN A 262 6.96 -15.97 -0.96
CA GLN A 262 6.63 -14.70 -0.27
C GLN A 262 5.17 -14.26 -0.41
N ASP A 263 4.45 -14.76 -1.41
CA ASP A 263 3.11 -14.31 -1.72
C ASP A 263 2.12 -14.71 -0.65
N THR A 264 1.27 -13.75 -0.28
CA THR A 264 0.09 -13.98 0.52
C THR A 264 -1.01 -12.97 0.19
N ALA A 265 -2.27 -13.38 0.33
CA ALA A 265 -3.40 -12.47 0.33
C ALA A 265 -3.70 -11.98 1.75
N GLY A 266 -4.25 -10.77 1.87
CA GLY A 266 -4.57 -10.21 3.18
C GLY A 266 -5.59 -9.07 3.11
N PRO A 267 -6.33 -8.84 4.21
CA PRO A 267 -7.37 -7.83 4.25
C PRO A 267 -6.81 -6.40 4.32
N MET A 268 -7.55 -5.48 3.69
CA MET A 268 -7.33 -4.04 3.69
C MET A 268 -8.64 -3.36 4.09
N THR A 269 -8.65 -2.63 5.19
CA THR A 269 -9.89 -2.18 5.87
C THR A 269 -9.71 -0.81 6.51
N ARG A 270 -10.80 -0.09 6.79
CA ARG A 270 -10.71 1.23 7.46
C ARG A 270 -10.33 1.14 8.93
N ASN A 271 -10.55 -0.02 9.55
CA ASN A 271 -10.32 -0.24 10.97
C ASN A 271 -9.82 -1.67 11.26
N VAL A 272 -9.19 -1.87 12.42
CA VAL A 272 -8.59 -3.14 12.85
C VAL A 272 -9.66 -4.23 13.07
N THR A 273 -10.86 -3.86 13.52
CA THR A 273 -11.97 -4.80 13.74
C THR A 273 -12.34 -5.52 12.44
N ASP A 274 -12.47 -4.78 11.35
CA ASP A 274 -12.85 -5.33 10.05
C ASP A 274 -11.73 -6.17 9.44
N ALA A 275 -10.47 -5.81 9.70
CA ALA A 275 -9.32 -6.61 9.30
C ALA A 275 -9.33 -7.97 10.01
N ALA A 276 -9.62 -8.00 11.32
CA ALA A 276 -9.74 -9.22 12.10
C ALA A 276 -10.86 -10.15 11.60
N VAL A 277 -12.05 -9.59 11.32
CA VAL A 277 -13.17 -10.35 10.74
C VAL A 277 -12.81 -10.89 9.36
N SER A 278 -12.17 -10.07 8.53
CA SER A 278 -11.85 -10.42 7.15
C SER A 278 -10.74 -11.48 7.05
N LEU A 279 -9.71 -11.42 7.90
CA LEU A 279 -8.66 -12.45 7.91
C LEU A 279 -9.23 -13.82 8.29
N ALA A 280 -10.08 -13.86 9.32
CA ALA A 280 -10.76 -15.09 9.75
C ALA A 280 -11.60 -15.71 8.61
N ALA A 281 -12.22 -14.87 7.77
CA ALA A 281 -13.06 -15.33 6.67
C ALA A 281 -12.26 -15.94 5.49
N VAL A 282 -11.01 -15.51 5.26
CA VAL A 282 -10.21 -15.94 4.09
C VAL A 282 -9.10 -16.93 4.43
N GLN A 283 -8.70 -17.06 5.69
CA GLN A 283 -7.65 -18.01 6.09
C GLN A 283 -8.11 -19.48 6.01
N GLY A 284 -7.17 -20.41 6.00
CA GLY A 284 -7.47 -21.83 6.19
C GLY A 284 -6.58 -22.76 5.37
N ALA A 285 -6.60 -24.03 5.74
CA ALA A 285 -5.87 -25.07 5.05
C ALA A 285 -6.47 -25.35 3.67
N ASP A 286 -5.61 -25.36 2.67
CA ASP A 286 -5.90 -25.71 1.29
C ASP A 286 -4.92 -26.83 0.87
N PRO A 287 -5.41 -28.04 0.55
CA PRO A 287 -4.56 -29.13 0.07
C PRO A 287 -3.76 -28.78 -1.20
N ALA A 288 -4.23 -27.83 -2.02
CA ALA A 288 -3.54 -27.36 -3.21
C ALA A 288 -2.41 -26.36 -2.91
N ASP A 289 -2.32 -25.85 -1.68
CA ASP A 289 -1.28 -24.91 -1.25
C ASP A 289 -0.60 -25.43 0.05
N PRO A 290 0.45 -26.27 -0.07
CA PRO A 290 1.06 -26.97 1.06
C PRO A 290 1.49 -26.10 2.26
N PRO A 291 1.99 -24.85 2.11
CA PRO A 291 2.30 -23.97 3.23
C PRO A 291 1.13 -23.71 4.18
N THR A 292 -0.11 -23.92 3.74
CA THR A 292 -1.31 -23.72 4.57
C THR A 292 -1.58 -24.84 5.57
N GLN A 293 -0.85 -25.94 5.46
CA GLN A 293 -1.00 -27.09 6.35
C GLN A 293 -0.27 -26.85 7.68
N GLY A 294 -0.92 -27.17 8.79
CA GLY A 294 -0.29 -27.21 10.12
C GLY A 294 -0.22 -25.88 10.88
N LEU A 295 -0.80 -24.79 10.35
CA LEU A 295 -1.01 -23.57 11.13
C LEU A 295 -2.32 -23.67 11.94
N ASP A 296 -2.27 -23.31 13.22
CA ASP A 296 -3.49 -23.08 14.01
C ASP A 296 -4.16 -21.81 13.51
N ASN A 297 -5.38 -21.93 12.98
CA ASN A 297 -6.13 -20.87 12.31
C ASN A 297 -7.29 -20.44 13.23
N PRO A 298 -7.14 -19.37 14.04
CA PRO A 298 -8.18 -18.92 14.94
C PRO A 298 -9.46 -18.61 14.18
N PRO A 299 -10.62 -19.24 14.49
CA PRO A 299 -11.84 -19.03 13.73
C PRO A 299 -12.40 -17.61 13.85
N ASP A 300 -11.92 -16.85 14.82
CA ASP A 300 -12.33 -15.48 15.11
C ASP A 300 -11.16 -14.71 15.73
N TYR A 301 -10.65 -13.69 15.04
CA TYR A 301 -9.64 -12.79 15.58
C TYR A 301 -10.23 -11.67 16.43
N THR A 302 -11.53 -11.41 16.36
CA THR A 302 -12.16 -10.31 17.12
C THR A 302 -12.09 -10.52 18.63
N ARG A 303 -11.95 -11.78 19.07
CA ARG A 303 -11.71 -12.14 20.48
C ARG A 303 -10.41 -11.59 21.07
N PHE A 304 -9.45 -11.21 20.22
CA PHE A 304 -8.16 -10.65 20.64
C PHE A 304 -8.16 -9.12 20.65
N LEU A 305 -9.25 -8.47 20.24
CA LEU A 305 -9.35 -7.02 20.20
C LEU A 305 -9.54 -6.47 21.62
N ASP A 306 -8.43 -6.20 22.30
CA ASP A 306 -8.40 -5.61 23.63
C ASP A 306 -7.83 -4.18 23.59
N ALA A 307 -8.65 -3.19 23.93
CA ALA A 307 -8.22 -1.79 24.01
C ALA A 307 -7.16 -1.54 25.10
N GLY A 308 -6.96 -2.50 26.00
CA GLY A 308 -5.96 -2.51 27.05
C GLY A 308 -4.64 -3.20 26.69
N ALA A 309 -4.49 -3.78 25.50
CA ALA A 309 -3.36 -4.65 25.15
C ALA A 309 -1.99 -3.97 25.21
N LEU A 310 -1.92 -2.64 25.14
CA LEU A 310 -0.66 -1.91 25.29
C LEU A 310 -0.11 -1.94 26.71
N ARG A 311 -0.93 -2.22 27.74
CA ARG A 311 -0.45 -2.28 29.13
C ARG A 311 0.42 -3.50 29.33
N GLY A 312 1.72 -3.26 29.57
CA GLY A 312 2.70 -4.32 29.77
C GLY A 312 3.31 -4.86 28.48
N ALA A 313 2.83 -4.44 27.31
CA ALA A 313 3.43 -4.79 26.02
C ALA A 313 4.86 -4.24 25.90
N ARG A 314 5.71 -4.96 25.17
CA ARG A 314 7.12 -4.64 24.95
C ARG A 314 7.34 -4.43 23.46
N ILE A 315 7.59 -3.18 23.07
CA ILE A 315 7.60 -2.78 21.66
C ILE A 315 8.97 -2.17 21.30
N GLY A 316 9.60 -2.68 20.25
CA GLY A 316 10.84 -2.12 19.71
C GLY A 316 10.59 -1.10 18.62
N VAL A 317 11.47 -0.11 18.46
CA VAL A 317 11.40 0.89 17.38
C VAL A 317 12.60 0.75 16.46
N TRP A 318 12.36 0.37 15.21
CA TRP A 318 13.41 0.26 14.20
C TRP A 318 13.69 1.64 13.58
N ARG A 319 14.81 2.26 13.97
CA ARG A 319 15.20 3.64 13.61
C ARG A 319 16.25 3.68 12.48
N ALA A 320 17.19 2.74 12.48
CA ALA A 320 18.28 2.69 11.51
C ALA A 320 17.74 2.58 10.07
N GLY A 321 18.18 3.50 9.21
CA GLY A 321 17.72 3.59 7.81
C GLY A 321 16.33 4.22 7.62
N ASN A 322 15.57 4.44 8.69
CA ASN A 322 14.17 4.88 8.63
C ASN A 322 13.92 6.25 9.27
N THR A 323 14.97 6.94 9.73
CA THR A 323 14.90 8.26 10.36
C THR A 323 15.79 9.28 9.65
N GLY A 324 15.42 10.56 9.72
CA GLY A 324 16.15 11.66 9.07
C GLY A 324 15.88 11.81 7.56
N LEU A 325 14.96 11.00 7.02
CA LEU A 325 14.55 11.03 5.61
C LEU A 325 13.31 11.91 5.37
N SER A 326 12.45 12.04 6.38
CA SER A 326 11.22 12.85 6.34
C SER A 326 10.90 13.33 7.75
N ASN A 327 11.07 14.63 8.01
CA ASN A 327 10.87 15.19 9.35
C ASN A 327 9.44 14.99 9.86
N GLU A 328 8.47 15.05 8.96
CA GLU A 328 7.07 14.84 9.27
C GLU A 328 6.78 13.38 9.60
N THR A 329 7.42 12.43 8.92
CA THR A 329 7.34 11.00 9.25
C THR A 329 8.00 10.73 10.59
N ASP A 330 9.21 11.27 10.82
CA ASP A 330 9.94 11.12 12.09
C ASP A 330 9.09 11.63 13.25
N ALA A 331 8.49 12.81 13.12
CA ALA A 331 7.61 13.38 14.13
C ALA A 331 6.31 12.56 14.34
N ILE A 332 5.83 11.83 13.33
CA ILE A 332 4.71 10.90 13.47
C ILE A 332 5.15 9.67 14.28
N VAL A 333 6.31 9.09 13.97
CA VAL A 333 6.87 7.95 14.70
C VAL A 333 7.11 8.32 16.17
N ASP A 334 7.66 9.50 16.44
CA ASP A 334 7.90 9.95 17.81
C ASP A 334 6.60 10.09 18.61
N ARG A 335 5.54 10.65 18.01
CA ARG A 335 4.21 10.71 18.66
C ARG A 335 3.59 9.33 18.86
N THR A 336 3.83 8.39 17.94
CA THR A 336 3.43 6.99 18.11
C THR A 336 4.13 6.40 19.33
N VAL A 337 5.45 6.58 19.47
CA VAL A 337 6.23 6.11 20.63
C VAL A 337 5.73 6.71 21.94
N ASP A 338 5.44 8.01 21.97
CA ASP A 338 4.86 8.67 23.14
C ASP A 338 3.51 8.06 23.52
N THR A 339 2.64 7.85 22.53
CA THR A 339 1.33 7.20 22.74
C THR A 339 1.49 5.79 23.31
N LEU A 340 2.41 4.98 22.77
CA LEU A 340 2.65 3.62 23.26
C LEU A 340 3.05 3.63 24.75
N ARG A 341 3.97 4.53 25.14
CA ARG A 341 4.40 4.71 26.53
C ARG A 341 3.25 5.17 27.43
N GLU A 342 2.47 6.17 26.99
CA GLU A 342 1.30 6.68 27.73
C GLU A 342 0.23 5.62 27.96
N ARG A 343 0.10 4.65 27.05
CA ARG A 343 -0.84 3.52 27.17
C ARG A 343 -0.28 2.33 27.94
N GLY A 344 0.94 2.44 28.46
CA GLY A 344 1.54 1.48 29.38
C GLY A 344 2.47 0.45 28.73
N ALA A 345 2.89 0.66 27.48
CA ALA A 345 3.89 -0.19 26.84
C ALA A 345 5.30 0.21 27.27
N THR A 346 6.18 -0.79 27.41
CA THR A 346 7.63 -0.59 27.49
C THR A 346 8.17 -0.47 26.08
N VAL A 347 8.85 0.63 25.77
CA VAL A 347 9.37 0.88 24.42
C VAL A 347 10.90 0.87 24.39
N ALA A 348 11.49 -0.05 23.62
CA ALA A 348 12.92 -0.07 23.31
C ALA A 348 13.17 0.75 22.03
N ASP A 349 13.85 1.89 22.17
CA ASP A 349 14.08 2.84 21.08
C ASP A 349 15.54 3.36 21.15
N PRO A 350 16.44 2.93 20.25
CA PRO A 350 16.19 2.04 19.11
C PRO A 350 16.18 0.54 19.47
N ALA A 351 15.52 -0.25 18.61
CA ALA A 351 15.62 -1.71 18.50
C ALA A 351 15.80 -2.06 17.01
N ASP A 352 17.01 -1.85 16.52
CA ASP A 352 17.33 -1.90 15.09
C ASP A 352 17.55 -3.33 14.58
N LEU A 353 17.13 -3.59 13.33
CA LEU A 353 17.25 -4.89 12.68
C LEU A 353 18.64 -5.06 12.04
N GLU A 354 19.60 -5.57 12.81
CA GLU A 354 20.97 -5.77 12.33
C GLU A 354 21.05 -6.76 11.14
N GLY A 355 21.67 -6.32 10.04
CA GLY A 355 21.89 -7.13 8.83
C GLY A 355 20.70 -7.18 7.87
N ILE A 356 19.67 -6.36 8.11
CA ILE A 356 18.50 -6.29 7.24
C ILE A 356 18.82 -5.70 5.86
N GLU A 357 19.84 -4.83 5.79
CA GLU A 357 20.33 -4.20 4.57
C GLU A 357 20.86 -5.20 3.53
N ASP A 358 21.26 -6.40 3.98
CA ASP A 358 21.81 -7.46 3.12
C ASP A 358 20.72 -8.37 2.53
N VAL A 359 19.43 -8.16 2.87
CA VAL A 359 18.32 -9.01 2.40
C VAL A 359 17.92 -8.73 0.96
N GLY A 360 17.89 -7.45 0.56
CA GLY A 360 17.22 -7.02 -0.67
C GLY A 360 17.85 -7.57 -1.97
N GLY A 361 19.19 -7.69 -2.02
CA GLY A 361 19.88 -8.28 -3.17
C GLY A 361 19.50 -9.75 -3.40
N PRO A 362 19.74 -10.64 -2.43
CA PRO A 362 19.33 -12.04 -2.51
C PRO A 362 17.83 -12.25 -2.72
N GLU A 363 16.98 -11.39 -2.15
CA GLU A 363 15.54 -11.41 -2.42
C GLU A 363 15.24 -11.17 -3.90
N PHE A 364 15.78 -10.08 -4.47
CA PHE A 364 15.51 -9.72 -5.85
C PHE A 364 15.95 -10.79 -6.84
N ASP A 365 17.14 -11.38 -6.62
CA ASP A 365 17.65 -12.49 -7.44
C ASP A 365 16.72 -13.72 -7.37
N ALA A 366 16.20 -14.04 -6.18
CA ALA A 366 15.24 -15.12 -6.00
C ALA A 366 13.91 -14.84 -6.73
N LEU A 367 13.36 -13.63 -6.58
CA LEU A 367 12.08 -13.23 -7.17
C LEU A 367 12.11 -13.33 -8.71
N LEU A 368 13.22 -12.99 -9.37
CA LEU A 368 13.33 -13.13 -10.83
C LEU A 368 13.15 -14.59 -11.29
N CYS A 369 13.79 -15.53 -10.59
CA CYS A 369 13.70 -16.94 -10.93
C CYS A 369 12.34 -17.54 -10.54
N GLU A 370 11.86 -17.24 -9.33
CA GLU A 370 10.57 -17.71 -8.81
C GLU A 370 9.42 -17.19 -9.66
N PHE A 371 9.46 -15.93 -10.12
CA PHE A 371 8.46 -15.35 -11.00
C PHE A 371 8.31 -16.12 -12.30
N LYS A 372 9.42 -16.43 -12.98
CA LYS A 372 9.36 -17.25 -14.20
C LYS A 372 8.74 -18.61 -13.92
N HIS A 373 9.12 -19.27 -12.83
CA HIS A 373 8.59 -20.58 -12.46
C HIS A 373 7.07 -20.53 -12.20
N ASP A 374 6.67 -19.71 -11.23
CA ASP A 374 5.31 -19.66 -10.71
C ASP A 374 4.34 -19.07 -11.74
N LEU A 375 4.74 -18.03 -12.47
CA LEU A 375 3.90 -17.46 -13.52
C LEU A 375 3.68 -18.44 -14.67
N ASN A 376 4.71 -19.17 -15.12
CA ASN A 376 4.54 -20.19 -16.17
C ASN A 376 3.58 -21.29 -15.71
N ALA A 377 3.70 -21.76 -14.48
CA ALA A 377 2.80 -22.76 -13.91
C ALA A 377 1.34 -22.24 -13.89
N TYR A 378 1.14 -21.00 -13.43
CA TYR A 378 -0.17 -20.36 -13.40
C TYR A 378 -0.77 -20.19 -14.80
N LEU A 379 -0.01 -19.65 -15.77
CA LEU A 379 -0.48 -19.40 -17.13
C LEU A 379 -0.78 -20.71 -17.86
N ALA A 380 0.01 -21.77 -17.65
CA ALA A 380 -0.26 -23.07 -18.25
C ALA A 380 -1.54 -23.72 -17.69
N ALA A 381 -1.81 -23.56 -16.39
CA ALA A 381 -2.97 -24.12 -15.71
C ALA A 381 -4.28 -23.33 -15.97
N THR A 382 -4.18 -22.03 -16.25
CA THR A 382 -5.35 -21.15 -16.44
C THR A 382 -6.05 -21.45 -17.77
N PRO A 383 -7.37 -21.68 -17.83
CA PRO A 383 -8.08 -21.84 -19.10
C PRO A 383 -8.33 -20.51 -19.82
N GLY A 384 -8.53 -20.55 -21.14
CA GLY A 384 -8.92 -19.39 -21.95
C GLY A 384 -7.94 -19.08 -23.09
N ASP A 385 -8.15 -17.95 -23.75
CA ASP A 385 -7.31 -17.45 -24.87
C ASP A 385 -6.33 -16.40 -24.34
N HIS A 386 -5.11 -16.82 -23.99
CA HIS A 386 -4.06 -15.96 -23.43
C HIS A 386 -2.67 -16.60 -23.56
N PRO A 387 -1.57 -15.85 -23.38
CA PRO A 387 -0.22 -16.41 -23.29
C PRO A 387 -0.11 -17.52 -22.23
N ARG A 388 0.59 -18.60 -22.57
CA ARG A 388 0.78 -19.80 -21.73
C ARG A 388 2.11 -19.78 -20.98
N THR A 389 3.02 -18.88 -21.35
CA THR A 389 4.34 -18.72 -20.73
C THR A 389 4.75 -17.25 -20.64
N LEU A 390 5.75 -16.94 -19.81
CA LEU A 390 6.38 -15.63 -19.71
C LEU A 390 6.98 -15.18 -21.06
N ALA A 391 7.55 -16.10 -21.84
CA ALA A 391 8.07 -15.79 -23.18
C ALA A 391 6.95 -15.33 -24.12
N GLU A 392 5.80 -16.01 -24.12
CA GLU A 392 4.64 -15.60 -24.91
C GLU A 392 4.04 -14.29 -24.40
N LEU A 393 4.10 -14.03 -23.09
CA LEU A 393 3.63 -12.79 -22.49
C LEU A 393 4.51 -11.60 -22.90
N ILE A 394 5.84 -11.77 -22.90
CA ILE A 394 6.80 -10.78 -23.42
C ILE A 394 6.48 -10.45 -24.88
N ALA A 395 6.29 -11.47 -25.72
CA ALA A 395 5.94 -11.30 -27.13
C ALA A 395 4.58 -10.62 -27.33
N PHE A 396 3.59 -10.93 -26.47
CA PHE A 396 2.30 -10.25 -26.47
C PHE A 396 2.47 -8.75 -26.20
N ASN A 397 3.25 -8.38 -25.18
CA ASN A 397 3.50 -6.98 -24.84
C ASN A 397 4.20 -6.25 -25.99
N GLU A 398 5.21 -6.85 -26.62
CA GLU A 398 5.90 -6.28 -27.78
C GLU A 398 4.93 -6.02 -28.94
N ALA A 399 4.06 -6.99 -29.25
CA ALA A 399 3.06 -6.87 -30.30
C ALA A 399 1.96 -5.84 -29.97
N ASN A 400 1.78 -5.50 -28.69
CA ASN A 400 0.77 -4.59 -28.18
C ASN A 400 1.37 -3.36 -27.47
N ALA A 401 2.62 -3.00 -27.79
CA ALA A 401 3.41 -2.04 -27.00
C ALA A 401 2.72 -0.68 -26.83
N ALA A 402 1.98 -0.19 -27.82
CA ALA A 402 1.25 1.08 -27.73
C ALA A 402 0.16 1.11 -26.64
N ARG A 403 -0.29 -0.05 -26.15
CA ARG A 403 -1.33 -0.19 -25.13
C ARG A 403 -0.80 -0.78 -23.83
N GLU A 404 0.09 -1.77 -23.93
CA GLU A 404 0.70 -2.41 -22.75
C GLU A 404 1.88 -1.61 -22.21
N MET A 405 2.71 -1.04 -23.07
CA MET A 405 3.93 -0.32 -22.68
C MET A 405 3.95 1.14 -23.15
N PRO A 406 2.87 1.94 -22.93
CA PRO A 406 2.84 3.33 -23.38
C PRO A 406 3.79 4.25 -22.61
N PHE A 407 4.22 3.86 -21.41
CA PHE A 407 5.04 4.68 -20.52
C PHE A 407 6.37 4.03 -20.14
N PHE A 408 6.34 2.74 -19.78
CA PHE A 408 7.51 1.99 -19.33
C PHE A 408 7.46 0.55 -19.87
N GLY A 409 8.63 -0.09 -19.96
CA GLY A 409 8.84 -1.37 -20.63
C GLY A 409 8.45 -2.59 -19.79
N GLN A 410 9.27 -3.64 -19.94
CA GLN A 410 9.09 -4.95 -19.29
C GLN A 410 10.42 -5.59 -18.86
N GLU A 411 11.37 -4.79 -18.40
CA GLU A 411 12.75 -5.22 -18.13
C GLU A 411 12.83 -6.34 -17.07
N LEU A 412 11.90 -6.36 -16.10
CA LEU A 412 11.85 -7.43 -15.09
C LEU A 412 11.36 -8.75 -15.68
N PHE A 413 10.45 -8.71 -16.66
CA PHE A 413 10.02 -9.91 -17.38
C PHE A 413 11.19 -10.50 -18.17
N GLU A 414 11.94 -9.66 -18.89
CA GLU A 414 13.11 -10.09 -19.66
C GLU A 414 14.20 -10.67 -18.76
N ALA A 415 14.48 -10.01 -17.62
CA ALA A 415 15.42 -10.50 -16.62
C ALA A 415 14.97 -11.84 -16.01
N ALA A 416 13.69 -11.96 -15.62
CA ALA A 416 13.12 -13.20 -15.11
C ALA A 416 13.18 -14.31 -16.15
N GLN A 417 12.85 -14.01 -17.41
CA GLN A 417 12.89 -14.97 -18.51
C GLN A 417 14.31 -15.52 -18.77
N ALA A 418 15.34 -14.72 -18.53
CA ALA A 418 16.75 -15.10 -18.66
C ALA A 418 17.24 -16.05 -17.56
N THR A 419 16.53 -16.18 -16.43
CA THR A 419 16.84 -17.16 -15.38
C THR A 419 16.54 -18.59 -15.85
N SER A 420 16.99 -19.61 -15.10
CA SER A 420 16.60 -20.99 -15.37
C SER A 420 15.10 -21.22 -15.16
N GLY A 421 14.49 -20.58 -14.16
CA GLY A 421 13.12 -20.87 -13.70
C GLY A 421 12.98 -22.26 -13.04
N ASP A 422 14.11 -22.89 -12.73
CA ASP A 422 14.19 -24.17 -12.02
C ASP A 422 14.53 -23.90 -10.55
N LEU A 423 13.57 -24.14 -9.66
CA LEU A 423 13.74 -23.89 -8.22
C LEU A 423 14.79 -24.80 -7.56
N SER A 424 15.27 -25.84 -8.26
CA SER A 424 16.36 -26.71 -7.80
C SER A 424 17.75 -26.21 -8.21
N ASP A 425 17.84 -25.26 -9.15
CA ASP A 425 19.09 -24.61 -9.54
C ASP A 425 19.64 -23.81 -8.34
N PRO A 426 20.91 -24.02 -7.93
CA PRO A 426 21.53 -23.22 -6.88
C PRO A 426 21.47 -21.72 -7.13
N ALA A 427 21.53 -21.27 -8.39
CA ALA A 427 21.39 -19.85 -8.74
C ALA A 427 20.00 -19.27 -8.39
N CYS A 428 18.99 -20.13 -8.23
CA CYS A 428 17.63 -19.78 -7.82
C CYS A 428 17.43 -20.01 -6.31
N ALA A 429 17.85 -21.18 -5.81
CA ALA A 429 17.57 -21.62 -4.46
C ALA A 429 18.44 -20.92 -3.40
N ASP A 430 19.70 -20.60 -3.71
CA ASP A 430 20.64 -20.05 -2.74
C ASP A 430 20.30 -18.60 -2.35
N PRO A 431 19.94 -17.69 -3.29
CA PRO A 431 19.46 -16.36 -2.95
C PRO A 431 18.22 -16.40 -2.04
N ARG A 432 17.24 -17.26 -2.35
CA ARG A 432 16.05 -17.44 -1.49
C ARG A 432 16.42 -17.88 -0.08
N ARG A 433 17.23 -18.93 0.06
CA ARG A 433 17.65 -19.41 1.39
C ARG A 433 18.38 -18.32 2.17
N THR A 434 19.23 -17.54 1.49
CA THR A 434 19.98 -16.44 2.10
C THR A 434 19.04 -15.33 2.57
N ALA A 435 18.18 -14.81 1.70
CA ALA A 435 17.22 -13.76 1.99
C ALA A 435 16.32 -14.12 3.18
N THR A 436 15.67 -15.30 3.13
CA THR A 436 14.79 -15.78 4.21
C THR A 436 15.53 -15.94 5.53
N SER A 437 16.77 -16.44 5.49
CA SER A 437 17.57 -16.65 6.71
C SER A 437 17.96 -15.33 7.36
N LEU A 438 18.45 -14.37 6.58
CA LEU A 438 18.82 -13.03 7.06
C LEU A 438 17.61 -12.29 7.63
N ALA A 439 16.48 -12.27 6.92
CA ALA A 439 15.27 -11.59 7.39
C ALA A 439 14.74 -12.17 8.71
N ARG A 440 14.69 -13.51 8.84
CA ARG A 440 14.29 -14.17 10.09
C ARG A 440 15.26 -13.86 11.22
N GLN A 441 16.56 -13.98 10.97
CA GLN A 441 17.58 -13.69 11.98
C GLN A 441 17.52 -12.24 12.44
N ALA A 442 17.27 -11.27 11.56
CA ALA A 442 17.16 -9.86 11.93
C ALA A 442 15.97 -9.61 12.87
N ILE A 443 14.80 -10.17 12.55
CA ILE A 443 13.60 -10.04 13.41
C ILE A 443 13.77 -10.80 14.71
N ASP A 444 14.07 -12.11 14.65
CA ASP A 444 14.10 -13.00 15.81
C ASP A 444 15.17 -12.57 16.84
N ARG A 445 16.35 -12.14 16.38
CA ARG A 445 17.40 -11.63 17.29
C ARG A 445 16.96 -10.35 17.97
N THR A 446 16.36 -9.41 17.24
CA THR A 446 15.91 -8.13 17.80
C THR A 446 14.80 -8.34 18.82
N LEU A 447 13.82 -9.18 18.50
CA LEU A 447 12.75 -9.58 19.42
C LEU A 447 13.35 -10.19 20.69
N ALA A 448 14.29 -11.13 20.56
CA ALA A 448 14.89 -11.82 21.71
C ALA A 448 15.81 -10.91 22.56
N GLN A 449 16.63 -10.07 21.94
CA GLN A 449 17.57 -9.17 22.61
C GLN A 449 16.87 -8.18 23.54
N HIS A 450 15.70 -7.71 23.12
CA HIS A 450 14.93 -6.70 23.85
C HIS A 450 13.67 -7.28 24.53
N ASP A 451 13.43 -8.60 24.42
CA ASP A 451 12.25 -9.30 24.93
C ASP A 451 10.94 -8.67 24.41
N LEU A 452 10.80 -8.52 23.10
CA LEU A 452 9.71 -7.75 22.49
C LEU A 452 8.55 -8.64 22.02
N ASP A 453 7.33 -8.10 22.12
CA ASP A 453 6.12 -8.66 21.52
C ASP A 453 6.00 -8.26 20.04
N ALA A 454 6.48 -7.06 19.68
CA ALA A 454 6.48 -6.53 18.32
C ALA A 454 7.57 -5.48 18.10
N ILE A 455 7.91 -5.27 16.82
CA ILE A 455 8.77 -4.17 16.35
C ILE A 455 7.91 -3.23 15.52
N ILE A 456 8.06 -1.92 15.72
CA ILE A 456 7.41 -0.89 14.92
C ILE A 456 8.40 -0.11 14.05
N ALA A 457 7.91 0.32 12.89
CA ALA A 457 8.61 1.22 11.98
C ALA A 457 7.59 2.04 11.17
N PRO A 458 7.94 3.24 10.65
CA PRO A 458 7.06 3.93 9.70
C PRO A 458 6.83 3.03 8.49
N THR A 459 5.57 2.80 8.10
CA THR A 459 5.26 1.93 6.96
C THR A 459 5.87 2.46 5.66
N GLY A 460 5.89 3.79 5.52
CA GLY A 460 6.40 4.52 4.36
C GLY A 460 6.50 6.01 4.64
N SER A 461 7.04 6.76 3.69
CA SER A 461 6.95 8.22 3.67
C SER A 461 5.54 8.67 3.27
N PRO A 462 5.19 9.96 3.37
CA PRO A 462 3.95 10.46 2.78
C PRO A 462 3.95 10.13 1.28
N ALA A 463 2.76 9.95 0.70
CA ALA A 463 2.62 9.66 -0.73
C ALA A 463 3.40 10.68 -1.58
N TRP A 464 3.98 10.23 -2.69
CA TRP A 464 4.72 11.06 -3.64
C TRP A 464 3.82 11.46 -4.83
N PRO A 465 4.17 12.51 -5.61
CA PRO A 465 3.47 12.81 -6.86
C PRO A 465 3.56 11.63 -7.84
N THR A 466 2.45 11.36 -8.54
CA THR A 466 2.42 10.31 -9.57
C THR A 466 3.22 10.74 -10.80
N ASP A 467 4.22 9.92 -11.18
CA ASP A 467 5.03 10.11 -12.38
C ASP A 467 5.06 8.83 -13.21
N VAL A 468 4.17 8.73 -14.19
CA VAL A 468 4.13 7.57 -15.09
C VAL A 468 5.34 7.48 -16.02
N ILE A 469 6.13 8.55 -16.17
CA ILE A 469 7.25 8.62 -17.10
C ILE A 469 8.54 8.13 -16.46
N ASN A 470 8.83 8.57 -15.22
CA ASN A 470 10.07 8.20 -14.53
C ASN A 470 9.85 7.21 -13.38
N GLY A 471 8.62 6.76 -13.15
CA GLY A 471 8.26 5.78 -12.14
C GLY A 471 8.11 6.37 -10.72
N ASP A 472 8.10 5.47 -9.73
CA ASP A 472 7.88 5.84 -8.33
C ASP A 472 9.03 6.62 -7.68
N HIS A 473 8.68 7.52 -6.75
CA HIS A 473 9.62 8.38 -6.00
C HIS A 473 9.48 8.19 -4.48
N PHE A 474 9.20 6.98 -4.02
CA PHE A 474 9.10 6.72 -2.58
C PHE A 474 10.47 6.87 -1.91
N VAL A 475 10.48 7.34 -0.66
CA VAL A 475 11.71 7.66 0.07
C VAL A 475 12.11 6.56 1.05
N LEU A 476 11.13 5.92 1.69
CA LEU A 476 11.34 4.86 2.67
C LEU A 476 10.21 3.83 2.61
N GLY A 477 10.51 2.60 3.02
CA GLY A 477 9.58 1.49 3.19
C GLY A 477 10.18 0.41 4.06
N THR A 478 9.36 -0.22 4.91
CA THR A 478 9.85 -1.12 5.99
C THR A 478 9.18 -2.49 5.96
N SER A 479 8.68 -2.93 4.80
CA SER A 479 7.95 -4.19 4.65
C SER A 479 8.85 -5.42 4.49
N THR A 480 10.03 -5.24 3.89
CA THR A 480 10.98 -6.31 3.54
C THR A 480 11.25 -7.33 4.65
N PRO A 481 11.47 -6.95 5.93
CA PRO A 481 11.69 -7.94 6.98
C PRO A 481 10.54 -8.94 7.09
N ALA A 482 9.30 -8.45 7.18
CA ALA A 482 8.11 -9.30 7.37
C ALA A 482 7.76 -10.07 6.09
N ALA A 483 7.93 -9.43 4.93
CA ALA A 483 7.73 -10.03 3.62
C ALA A 483 8.63 -11.26 3.42
N VAL A 484 9.94 -11.07 3.53
CA VAL A 484 10.95 -12.08 3.20
C VAL A 484 11.07 -13.19 4.25
N SER A 485 10.87 -12.86 5.53
CA SER A 485 10.84 -13.87 6.61
C SER A 485 9.59 -14.76 6.54
N GLY A 486 8.52 -14.23 5.96
CA GLY A 486 7.19 -14.80 5.95
C GLY A 486 6.38 -14.59 7.24
N TYR A 487 6.77 -13.61 8.06
CA TYR A 487 6.15 -13.27 9.35
C TYR A 487 5.02 -12.26 9.18
N PRO A 488 4.09 -12.11 10.14
CA PRO A 488 2.97 -11.19 9.98
C PRO A 488 3.40 -9.73 10.18
N SER A 489 2.72 -8.83 9.47
CA SER A 489 2.83 -7.37 9.63
C SER A 489 1.44 -6.73 9.51
N ILE A 490 1.13 -5.80 10.42
CA ILE A 490 -0.09 -4.98 10.38
C ILE A 490 0.31 -3.51 10.33
N THR A 491 -0.09 -2.79 9.27
CA THR A 491 -0.02 -1.33 9.27
C THR A 491 -1.32 -0.73 9.79
N VAL A 492 -1.20 0.33 10.59
CA VAL A 492 -2.32 1.15 11.08
C VAL A 492 -2.02 2.63 10.83
N PRO A 493 -3.05 3.47 10.58
CA PRO A 493 -2.87 4.91 10.45
C PRO A 493 -2.21 5.53 11.69
N ALA A 494 -1.09 6.24 11.52
CA ALA A 494 -0.28 6.79 12.61
C ALA A 494 -0.22 8.34 12.59
N GLY A 495 -0.48 8.97 11.45
CA GLY A 495 -0.65 10.41 11.39
C GLY A 495 -0.89 10.92 9.97
N THR A 496 -0.78 12.23 9.82
CA THR A 496 -0.82 12.89 8.51
C THR A 496 0.33 13.88 8.37
N ALA A 497 1.01 13.86 7.24
CA ALA A 497 2.02 14.83 6.83
C ALA A 497 1.47 15.61 5.63
N PHE A 498 1.33 16.93 5.75
CA PHE A 498 0.74 17.78 4.69
C PHE A 498 -0.62 17.28 4.17
N GLY A 499 -1.44 16.70 5.05
CA GLY A 499 -2.75 16.12 4.69
C GLY A 499 -2.69 14.73 4.05
N LEU A 500 -1.50 14.18 3.80
CA LEU A 500 -1.29 12.81 3.32
C LEU A 500 -1.12 11.85 4.50
N PRO A 501 -1.79 10.69 4.51
CA PRO A 501 -1.62 9.70 5.57
C PRO A 501 -0.20 9.13 5.64
N VAL A 502 0.19 8.77 6.85
CA VAL A 502 1.38 7.96 7.13
C VAL A 502 0.97 6.88 8.13
N GLY A 503 1.30 5.63 7.81
CA GLY A 503 1.09 4.48 8.68
C GLY A 503 2.32 4.10 9.50
N VAL A 504 2.12 3.29 10.53
CA VAL A 504 3.17 2.55 11.24
C VAL A 504 2.87 1.07 11.13
N SER A 505 3.87 0.28 10.75
CA SER A 505 3.80 -1.16 10.66
C SER A 505 4.20 -1.78 11.99
N LEU A 506 3.41 -2.73 12.49
CA LEU A 506 3.74 -3.61 13.60
C LEU A 506 4.15 -4.96 13.02
N ILE A 507 5.41 -5.34 13.22
CA ILE A 507 6.00 -6.60 12.77
C ILE A 507 6.13 -7.52 13.99
N GLY A 508 5.60 -8.74 13.89
CA GLY A 508 5.62 -9.73 14.96
C GLY A 508 6.33 -11.02 14.56
N PRO A 509 6.54 -11.94 15.50
CA PRO A 509 7.07 -13.27 15.20
C PRO A 509 6.10 -14.10 14.36
N LYS A 510 6.59 -15.22 13.82
CA LYS A 510 5.75 -16.15 13.04
C LYS A 510 4.44 -16.50 13.78
N ALA A 511 3.32 -16.44 13.08
CA ALA A 511 1.99 -16.80 13.59
C ALA A 511 1.48 -15.95 14.78
N SER A 512 2.02 -14.74 14.98
CA SER A 512 1.62 -13.83 16.06
C SER A 512 0.47 -12.90 15.70
N GLU A 513 -0.34 -13.20 14.68
CA GLU A 513 -1.48 -12.35 14.30
C GLU A 513 -2.43 -12.03 15.48
N PRO A 514 -2.75 -12.96 16.41
CA PRO A 514 -3.53 -12.64 17.60
C PRO A 514 -2.98 -11.47 18.42
N GLU A 515 -1.68 -11.51 18.74
CA GLU A 515 -0.99 -10.49 19.52
C GLU A 515 -0.94 -9.17 18.74
N LEU A 516 -0.60 -9.23 17.44
CA LEU A 516 -0.55 -8.05 16.59
C LEU A 516 -1.92 -7.38 16.44
N PHE A 517 -3.02 -8.14 16.34
CA PHE A 517 -4.36 -7.56 16.34
C PHE A 517 -4.68 -6.86 17.67
N ALA A 518 -4.28 -7.44 18.80
CA ALA A 518 -4.48 -6.82 20.11
C ALA A 518 -3.74 -5.47 20.20
N LEU A 519 -2.46 -5.44 19.84
CA LEU A 519 -1.61 -4.24 19.87
C LEU A 519 -2.11 -3.17 18.88
N ALA A 520 -2.40 -3.56 17.65
CA ALA A 520 -2.89 -2.67 16.61
C ALA A 520 -4.25 -2.06 17.00
N TYR A 521 -5.16 -2.86 17.54
CA TYR A 521 -6.47 -2.40 18.00
C TYR A 521 -6.33 -1.43 19.18
N ALA A 522 -5.52 -1.76 20.19
CA ALA A 522 -5.28 -0.87 21.32
C ALA A 522 -4.70 0.49 20.89
N PHE A 523 -3.77 0.50 19.93
CA PHE A 523 -3.24 1.74 19.35
C PHE A 523 -4.30 2.52 18.57
N GLU A 524 -5.09 1.84 17.73
CA GLU A 524 -6.18 2.46 16.98
C GLU A 524 -7.21 3.11 17.91
N GLN A 525 -7.67 2.40 18.93
CA GLN A 525 -8.67 2.89 19.90
C GLN A 525 -8.10 4.00 20.80
N ALA A 526 -6.79 4.03 21.03
CA ALA A 526 -6.14 5.08 21.80
C ALA A 526 -6.08 6.42 21.04
N THR A 527 -6.19 6.41 19.70
CA THR A 527 -5.78 7.54 18.86
C THR A 527 -6.82 8.00 17.84
N HIS A 528 -7.59 7.07 17.24
CA HIS A 528 -8.57 7.34 16.19
C HIS A 528 -8.05 8.26 15.07
N ILE A 529 -6.83 8.00 14.58
CA ILE A 529 -6.09 8.89 13.67
C ILE A 529 -6.73 9.01 12.29
N ARG A 530 -7.30 7.92 11.77
CA ARG A 530 -7.87 7.90 10.41
C ARG A 530 -8.88 9.03 10.24
N LYS A 531 -8.80 9.71 9.09
CA LYS A 531 -9.79 10.69 8.64
C LYS A 531 -10.22 10.32 7.22
N PRO A 532 -11.51 10.42 6.87
CA PRO A 532 -11.93 10.16 5.49
C PRO A 532 -11.26 11.13 4.51
N PRO A 533 -10.90 10.67 3.31
CA PRO A 533 -10.30 11.51 2.28
C PRO A 533 -11.29 12.55 1.75
N ARG A 534 -10.74 13.68 1.27
CA ARG A 534 -11.54 14.77 0.67
C ARG A 534 -11.59 14.73 -0.85
N LEU A 535 -10.90 13.78 -1.49
CA LEU A 535 -10.74 13.71 -2.95
C LEU A 535 -10.19 15.02 -3.53
N ALA A 536 -9.25 15.63 -2.80
CA ALA A 536 -8.62 16.87 -3.23
C ALA A 536 -7.75 16.61 -4.46
N ARG A 537 -7.72 17.57 -5.39
CA ARG A 537 -6.91 17.43 -6.61
C ARG A 537 -5.42 17.23 -6.30
N SER A 538 -4.92 17.88 -5.26
CA SER A 538 -3.52 17.83 -4.84
C SER A 538 -3.40 17.97 -3.33
N ALA A 539 -2.24 17.59 -2.79
CA ALA A 539 -1.94 17.71 -1.38
C ALA A 539 -1.95 19.20 -0.95
N PRO A 540 -2.46 19.52 0.25
CA PRO A 540 -2.51 20.90 0.74
C PRO A 540 -1.11 21.52 0.82
N ALA A 541 -0.81 22.42 -0.11
CA ALA A 541 0.49 23.09 -0.19
C ALA A 541 0.71 24.17 0.90
N ASN A 542 -0.31 24.56 1.68
CA ASN A 542 -0.23 25.72 2.58
C ASN A 542 -1.05 25.64 3.89
N ASP A 543 -1.79 24.56 4.15
CA ASP A 543 -2.64 24.47 5.34
C ASP A 543 -1.82 24.05 6.57
N GLY A 544 -1.12 25.02 7.17
CA GLY A 544 -0.41 24.82 8.42
C GLY A 544 1.05 24.41 8.28
N ILE A 545 1.69 24.69 7.13
CA ILE A 545 3.15 24.64 7.02
C ILE A 545 3.71 25.60 8.07
N ARG A 546 4.22 25.04 9.16
CA ARG A 546 5.02 25.81 10.10
C ARG A 546 6.30 26.16 9.35
N PRO A 547 6.72 27.44 9.31
CA PRO A 547 8.02 27.77 8.73
C PRO A 547 9.06 26.91 9.43
N TRP A 548 9.97 26.33 8.63
CA TRP A 548 11.11 25.59 9.17
C TRP A 548 11.73 26.46 10.27
N PRO A 549 11.85 25.97 11.51
CA PRO A 549 12.43 26.77 12.57
C PRO A 549 13.80 27.24 12.07
N PRO A 550 14.12 28.55 12.16
CA PRO A 550 15.46 29.00 11.76
C PRO A 550 16.44 28.12 12.50
N ARG A 551 17.43 27.53 11.79
CA ARG A 551 18.47 26.70 12.40
C ARG A 551 19.06 27.51 13.56
N GLY A 552 18.56 27.25 14.76
CA GLY A 552 19.02 27.89 15.98
C GLY A 552 20.46 27.45 16.16
N ALA A 553 21.33 28.43 16.40
CA ALA A 553 22.76 28.34 16.59
C ALA A 553 23.25 26.95 17.01
N ALA A 554 24.29 26.48 16.30
CA ALA A 554 25.09 25.31 16.62
C ALA A 554 24.99 24.97 18.12
N THR A 555 24.36 23.83 18.42
CA THR A 555 24.58 23.16 19.69
C THR A 555 26.08 22.94 19.78
N THR A 556 26.74 23.76 20.58
CA THR A 556 28.12 23.54 20.98
C THR A 556 28.15 22.23 21.75
N PHE A 557 28.50 21.15 21.06
CA PHE A 557 28.96 19.94 21.73
C PHE A 557 30.21 20.34 22.52
N SER A 558 30.07 20.41 23.84
CA SER A 558 31.21 20.52 24.72
C SER A 558 31.86 19.14 24.78
N GLY A 559 33.13 19.06 24.42
CA GLY A 559 33.93 17.87 24.71
C GLY A 559 34.04 17.66 26.23
N PRO A 560 34.54 16.50 26.68
CA PRO A 560 34.63 16.15 28.12
C PRO A 560 35.47 17.12 28.97
N ASP A 561 36.17 18.08 28.34
CA ASP A 561 37.08 19.05 28.95
C ASP A 561 36.63 20.51 28.81
N GLY A 562 35.43 20.78 28.27
CA GLY A 562 34.81 22.11 28.31
C GLY A 562 35.48 23.20 27.45
N SER A 563 36.29 22.85 26.45
CA SER A 563 36.88 23.83 25.51
C SER A 563 36.08 23.94 24.19
N PRO A 564 35.91 25.15 23.61
CA PRO A 564 35.15 25.34 22.38
C PRO A 564 35.93 24.85 21.16
N ALA A 565 35.40 23.84 20.45
CA ALA A 565 35.93 23.39 19.16
C ALA A 565 35.33 24.21 18.01
N THR A 566 36.17 24.95 17.28
CA THR A 566 35.78 25.61 16.03
C THR A 566 35.67 24.57 14.91
N SER A 567 34.47 24.33 14.39
CA SER A 567 34.28 23.50 13.19
C SER A 567 34.64 24.30 11.94
N GLY A 568 35.76 23.95 11.32
CA GLY A 568 36.04 24.30 9.93
C GLY A 568 35.09 23.51 9.02
N ALA A 569 34.48 24.19 8.06
CA ALA A 569 33.63 23.57 7.04
C ALA A 569 34.43 22.49 6.26
N PRO A 570 33.89 21.28 6.04
CA PRO A 570 34.53 20.33 5.15
C PRO A 570 34.39 20.83 3.71
N ALA A 571 35.54 20.89 3.01
CA ALA A 571 35.58 21.09 1.57
C ALA A 571 34.77 19.96 0.90
N GLY A 572 33.85 20.35 0.00
CA GLY A 572 33.01 19.40 -0.73
C GLY A 572 33.83 18.41 -1.56
N PRO A 573 33.28 17.22 -1.84
CA PRO A 573 33.98 16.21 -2.62
C PRO A 573 34.22 16.70 -4.05
N ALA A 574 35.46 16.57 -4.50
CA ALA A 574 35.88 16.86 -5.87
C ALA A 574 35.16 15.91 -6.85
N VAL A 575 34.53 16.51 -7.87
CA VAL A 575 33.94 15.82 -9.01
C VAL A 575 35.07 15.16 -9.83
N PRO A 576 35.07 13.82 -10.02
CA PRO A 576 36.00 13.18 -10.94
C PRO A 576 35.66 13.56 -12.38
N GLY A 577 36.67 14.13 -13.06
CA GLY A 577 36.55 14.78 -14.36
C GLY A 577 36.01 13.91 -15.49
N THR A 578 35.14 14.54 -16.27
CA THR A 578 34.77 14.21 -17.63
C THR A 578 36.01 14.07 -18.52
N ARG A 579 36.24 12.86 -19.06
CA ARG A 579 37.12 12.64 -20.20
C ARG A 579 36.45 13.18 -21.46
N GLN A 580 37.14 14.06 -22.19
CA GLN A 580 36.90 14.43 -23.59
C GLN A 580 38.25 14.92 -24.18
N PRO A 581 38.46 14.88 -25.51
CA PRO A 581 39.34 13.88 -26.10
C PRO A 581 40.49 14.48 -26.97
N TYR A 582 41.31 13.56 -27.51
CA TYR A 582 42.23 13.72 -28.65
C TYR A 582 43.24 14.89 -28.62
N GLY A 583 44.49 14.54 -28.28
CA GLY A 583 45.67 15.27 -28.73
C GLY A 583 46.10 14.78 -30.11
N THR A 584 46.17 15.67 -31.08
CA THR A 584 46.95 15.53 -32.30
C THR A 584 48.18 16.43 -32.19
N THR A 585 49.37 15.89 -32.44
CA THR A 585 50.43 16.66 -33.12
C THR A 585 51.48 15.74 -33.71
N ARG A 586 51.65 15.93 -35.03
CA ARG A 586 52.82 15.69 -35.90
C ARG A 586 53.23 14.26 -36.20
#